data_AF-A0A658Z6C9-F1
#
_entry.id   AF-A0A658Z6C9-F1
#
_cell.length_a   1.000
_cell.length_b   1.000
_cell.length_c   1.000
_cell.angle_alpha   90.00
_cell.angle_beta   90.00
_cell.angle_gamma   90.00
#
_symmetry.space_group_name_H-M   'P 1'
#
loop_
_entity.id
_entity.type
_entity.pdbx_description
1 polymer ?
#
loop_
_entity_poly.entity_id
_entity_poly.type
_entity_poly.pdbx_seq_one_letter_code
_entity_poly.pdbx_strand_id
1 'polypeptide(L)' 'MCGEKLPQVYRALGMDKPEPVAKVCYAQMVKQFLSRDPFECVLCGSQMRFTGLKRGYRLAEQVLMHEPLARMRWCG' A
#
# COMPACT_ATOMS: atom_id res chain seq x y z
N MET A 1 19.78 -12.18 0.13
CA MET A 1 19.00 -10.99 0.58
C MET A 1 19.43 -9.81 -0.27
N CYS A 2 18.53 -8.97 -0.79
CA CYS A 2 18.94 -7.79 -1.55
C CYS A 2 19.59 -6.78 -0.59
N GLY A 3 20.82 -6.32 -0.86
CA GLY A 3 21.47 -5.24 -0.10
C GLY A 3 22.85 -5.53 0.50
N GLU A 4 23.39 -6.75 0.38
CA GLU A 4 24.69 -7.12 0.99
C GLU A 4 25.87 -6.24 0.54
N LYS A 5 25.84 -5.72 -0.70
CA LYS A 5 26.91 -4.86 -1.26
C LYS A 5 26.67 -3.37 -1.10
N LEU A 6 25.51 -2.94 -0.57
CA LEU A 6 25.18 -1.52 -0.40
C LEU A 6 26.23 -0.76 0.45
N PRO A 7 26.77 -1.32 1.55
CA PRO A 7 27.81 -0.64 2.34
C PRO A 7 29.10 -0.35 1.56
N GLN A 8 29.46 -1.21 0.60
CA GLN A 8 30.65 -1.02 -0.24
C GLN A 8 30.46 0.15 -1.21
N VAL A 9 29.24 0.31 -1.75
CA VAL A 9 28.88 1.44 -2.61
C VAL A 9 28.92 2.75 -1.83
N TYR A 10 28.34 2.79 -0.62
CA TYR A 10 28.41 4.00 0.22
C TYR A 10 29.85 4.41 0.54
N ARG A 11 30.72 3.44 0.85
CA ARG A 11 32.14 3.72 1.10
C ARG A 11 32.84 4.26 -0.16
N ALA A 12 32.57 3.69 -1.34
CA ALA A 12 33.13 4.17 -2.60
C ALA A 12 32.67 5.59 -2.97
N LEU A 13 31.47 5.98 -2.54
CA LEU A 13 30.91 7.32 -2.74
C LEU A 13 31.29 8.32 -1.62
N GLY A 14 32.09 7.92 -0.62
CA GLY A 14 32.43 8.79 0.52
C GLY A 14 31.27 9.08 1.47
N MET A 15 30.24 8.23 1.48
CA MET A 15 29.05 8.36 2.32
C MET A 15 29.21 7.54 3.62
N ASP A 16 30.14 7.94 4.49
CA ASP A 16 30.48 7.21 5.73
C ASP A 16 29.33 7.16 6.77
N LYS A 17 28.38 8.10 6.69
CA LYS A 17 27.13 8.10 7.43
C LYS A 17 25.98 8.35 6.47
N PRO A 18 25.33 7.30 5.93
CA PRO A 18 24.11 7.50 5.18
C PRO A 18 23.06 8.11 6.11
N GLU A 19 22.46 9.22 5.69
CA GLU A 19 21.33 9.79 6.42
C GLU A 19 20.20 8.76 6.49
N PRO A 20 19.45 8.70 7.61
CA PRO A 20 18.31 7.81 7.71
C PRO A 20 17.29 8.18 6.64
N VAL A 21 17.16 7.31 5.64
CA VAL A 21 16.14 7.46 4.61
C VAL A 21 14.79 7.19 5.26
N ALA A 22 13.83 8.10 5.07
CA ALA A 22 12.47 7.88 5.53
C ALA A 22 11.98 6.54 4.97
N LYS A 23 11.48 5.66 5.85
CA LYS A 23 10.87 4.41 5.41
C LYS A 23 9.64 4.77 4.58
N VAL A 24 9.73 4.52 3.29
CA VAL A 24 8.60 4.70 2.38
C VAL A 24 7.66 3.51 2.55
N CYS A 25 6.50 3.76 3.14
CA CYS A 25 5.46 2.75 3.26
C CYS A 25 4.60 2.69 1.98
N TYR A 26 4.01 1.53 1.69
CA TYR A 26 3.05 1.37 0.58
C TYR A 26 1.98 2.47 0.57
N ALA A 27 1.42 2.77 1.74
CA ALA A 27 0.42 3.81 1.90
C ALA A 27 0.92 5.20 1.48
N GLN A 28 2.16 5.55 1.84
CA GLN A 28 2.77 6.82 1.43
C GLN A 28 2.98 6.89 -0.08
N MET A 29 3.46 5.81 -0.71
CA MET A 29 3.65 5.77 -2.16
C MET A 29 2.34 5.94 -2.90
N VAL A 30 1.32 5.15 -2.53
CA VAL A 30 0.02 5.19 -3.19
C VAL A 30 -0.66 6.54 -2.96
N LYS A 31 -0.51 7.12 -1.77
CA LYS A 31 -1.04 8.47 -1.48
C LYS A 31 -0.40 9.56 -2.33
N GLN A 32 0.91 9.52 -2.52
CA GLN A 32 1.61 10.46 -3.41
C GLN A 32 1.22 10.24 -4.87
N PHE A 33 1.06 8.99 -5.30
CA PHE A 33 0.73 8.66 -6.69
C PHE A 33 -0.72 9.01 -7.05
N LEU A 34 -1.69 8.63 -6.20
CA LEU A 34 -3.12 8.82 -6.44
C LEU A 34 -3.67 10.13 -5.89
N SER A 35 -2.84 10.93 -5.19
CA SER A 35 -3.27 12.11 -4.42
C SER A 35 -4.42 11.85 -3.43
N ARG A 36 -4.58 10.59 -3.02
CA ARG A 36 -5.69 10.07 -2.19
C ARG A 36 -5.16 9.01 -1.26
N ASP A 37 -5.61 9.00 -0.01
CA ASP A 37 -5.21 7.98 0.95
C ASP A 37 -5.81 6.61 0.56
N PRO A 38 -5.00 5.55 0.38
CA PRO A 38 -5.50 4.23 -0.01
C PRO A 38 -6.39 3.58 1.05
N PHE A 39 -6.39 4.09 2.27
CA PHE A 39 -7.26 3.62 3.34
C PHE A 39 -8.40 4.60 3.64
N GLU A 40 -8.70 5.54 2.75
CA GLU A 40 -9.83 6.45 2.87
C GLU A 40 -10.92 6.08 1.86
N CYS A 41 -12.17 6.02 2.34
CA CYS A 41 -13.32 5.80 1.48
C CYS A 41 -13.48 6.96 0.50
N VAL A 42 -13.42 6.67 -0.81
CA VAL A 42 -13.57 7.68 -1.87
C VAL A 42 -14.92 8.42 -1.82
N LEU A 43 -15.95 7.77 -1.26
CA LEU A 43 -17.30 8.33 -1.19
C LEU A 43 -17.51 9.21 0.05
N CYS A 44 -17.11 8.75 1.24
CA CYS A 44 -17.44 9.41 2.51
C CYS A 44 -16.25 9.87 3.35
N GLY A 45 -15.00 9.65 2.90
CA GLY A 45 -13.80 10.05 3.64
C GLY A 45 -13.50 9.25 4.91
N SER A 46 -14.31 8.22 5.23
CA SER A 46 -14.07 7.37 6.41
C SER A 46 -12.84 6.48 6.23
N GLN A 47 -12.13 6.22 7.33
CA GLN A 47 -10.95 5.38 7.33
C GLN A 47 -11.33 3.89 7.27
N MET A 48 -10.80 3.17 6.29
CA MET A 48 -10.89 1.72 6.16
C MET A 48 -10.19 1.03 7.33
N ARG A 49 -10.83 0.00 7.87
CA ARG A 49 -10.27 -0.87 8.90
C ARG A 49 -9.97 -2.24 8.33
N PHE A 50 -8.85 -2.81 8.72
CA PHE A 50 -8.52 -4.18 8.36
C PHE A 50 -9.50 -5.14 9.05
N THR A 51 -10.29 -5.87 8.27
CA THR A 51 -11.26 -6.84 8.77
C THR A 51 -10.79 -8.29 8.61
N GLY A 52 -9.79 -8.54 7.77
CA GLY A 52 -9.21 -9.86 7.57
C GLY A 52 -8.49 -10.01 6.23
N LEU A 53 -7.78 -11.12 6.07
CA LEU A 53 -7.14 -11.51 4.82
C LEU A 53 -7.87 -12.72 4.23
N LYS A 54 -8.18 -12.67 2.95
CA LYS A 54 -8.63 -13.84 2.20
C LYS A 54 -7.50 -14.30 1.28
N ARG A 55 -7.18 -15.59 1.31
CA ARG A 55 -6.11 -16.18 0.49
C ARG A 55 -6.71 -17.09 -0.58
N GLY A 56 -6.13 -17.07 -1.77
CA GLY A 56 -6.26 -18.18 -2.73
C GLY A 56 -7.58 -18.29 -3.48
N TYR A 57 -8.33 -17.21 -3.69
CA TYR A 57 -9.50 -17.26 -4.57
C TYR A 57 -9.09 -17.25 -6.04
N ARG A 58 -9.80 -18.04 -6.85
CA ARG A 58 -9.81 -17.86 -8.30
C ARG A 58 -10.52 -16.55 -8.63
N LEU A 59 -10.18 -15.92 -9.76
CA LEU A 59 -10.74 -14.62 -10.15
C LEU A 59 -12.28 -14.58 -10.08
N ALA A 60 -12.95 -15.62 -10.56
CA ALA A 60 -14.41 -15.70 -10.52
C ALA A 60 -14.98 -15.68 -9.09
N GLU A 61 -14.35 -16.39 -8.16
CA GLU A 61 -14.76 -16.43 -6.75
C GLU A 61 -14.55 -15.07 -6.08
N GLN A 62 -13.44 -14.39 -6.40
CA GLN A 62 -13.18 -13.04 -5.92
C GLN A 62 -14.24 -12.06 -6.43
N VAL A 63 -14.58 -12.09 -7.72
CA VAL A 63 -15.62 -11.21 -8.28
C VAL A 63 -16.96 -11.43 -7.58
N LEU A 64 -17.35 -12.70 -7.36
CA LEU A 64 -18.62 -13.06 -6.75
C LEU A 64 -18.72 -12.56 -5.29
N MET A 65 -17.64 -12.62 -4.53
CA MET A 65 -17.58 -12.10 -3.16
C MET A 65 -17.67 -10.57 -3.07
N HIS A 66 -17.21 -9.86 -4.10
CA HIS A 66 -17.22 -8.39 -4.14
C HIS A 66 -18.48 -7.81 -4.81
N GLU A 67 -19.31 -8.63 -5.47
CA GLU A 67 -20.54 -8.19 -6.13
C GLU A 67 -21.53 -7.48 -5.19
N PRO A 68 -21.81 -7.97 -3.95
CA PRO A 68 -22.71 -7.28 -3.04
C PRO A 68 -22.21 -5.88 -2.65
N LEU A 69 -20.88 -5.72 -2.49
CA LEU A 69 -20.25 -4.43 -2.21
C LEU A 69 -20.40 -3.47 -3.40
N ALA A 70 -20.22 -3.97 -4.62
CA ALA A 70 -20.36 -3.17 -5.84
C ALA A 70 -21.80 -2.70 -6.10
N ARG A 71 -22.80 -3.49 -5.66
CA ARG A 71 -24.23 -3.17 -5.79
C ARG A 71 -24.80 -2.37 -4.61
N MET A 72 -23.99 -2.13 -3.57
CA MET A 72 -24.44 -1.41 -2.39
C MET A 72 -24.83 0.04 -2.77
N ARG A 73 -26.06 0.43 -2.46
CA ARG A 73 -26.50 1.83 -2.56
C ARG A 73 -26.06 2.55 -1.30
N TRP A 74 -25.08 3.44 -1.44
CA TRP A 74 -24.65 4.33 -0.37
C TRP A 74 -25.65 5.48 -0.29
N CYS A 75 -26.37 5.59 0.83
CA CYS A 75 -27.06 6.82 1.17
C CYS A 75 -26.00 7.78 1.73
N GLY A 76 -25.77 8.90 1.03
CA GLY A 76 -24.95 10.00 1.53
C GLY A 76 -25.63 10.74 2.68
#